data_AF-A0A554ME93-F1
#
_entry.id   AF-A0A554ME93-F1
#
_cell.length_a   1.000
_cell.length_b   1.000
_cell.length_c   1.000
_cell.angle_alpha   90.00
_cell.angle_beta   90.00
_cell.angle_gamma   90.00
#
_symmetry.space_group_name_H-M   'P 1'
#
loop_
_entity.id
_entity.type
_entity.pdbx_description
1 polymer ?
#
loop_
_entity_poly.entity_id
_entity_poly.type
_entity_poly.pdbx_seq_one_letter_code
_entity_poly.pdbx_strand_id
1 'polypeptide(L)' 'MFNIFKEKCPVCKMELEKGKVYPEDAGKKFCSENCKQEYKKQLIQRQLHHPGGGCCH' A
#
# COMPACT_ATOMS: atom_id res chain seq x y z
N MET A 1 8.90 18.67 -19.47
CA MET A 1 7.72 17.83 -19.16
C MET A 1 7.94 17.14 -17.82
N PHE A 2 7.43 17.72 -16.73
CA PHE A 2 7.57 17.11 -15.40
C PHE A 2 6.36 16.19 -15.21
N ASN A 3 6.54 14.90 -15.48
CA ASN A 3 5.59 13.89 -15.04
C ASN A 3 5.63 13.86 -13.52
N ILE A 4 4.76 14.66 -12.90
CA ILE A 4 4.45 14.55 -11.49
C ILE A 4 3.84 13.16 -11.34
N PHE A 5 4.66 12.18 -10.96
CA PHE A 5 4.19 10.87 -10.51
C PHE A 5 3.31 11.14 -9.31
N LYS A 6 2.00 11.23 -9.57
CA LYS A 6 1.00 11.40 -8.53
C LYS A 6 0.93 10.08 -7.80
N GLU A 7 1.50 10.03 -6.60
CA GLU A 7 1.33 8.89 -5.72
C GLU A 7 -0.16 8.72 -5.42
N LYS A 8 -0.64 7.48 -5.41
CA LYS A 8 -2.04 7.18 -5.11
C LYS A 8 -2.13 6.25 -3.93
N CYS A 9 -3.11 6.47 -3.07
CA CYS A 9 -3.40 5.57 -1.98
C CYS A 9 -3.76 4.18 -2.54
N PRO A 10 -3.08 3.10 -2.16
CA PRO A 10 -3.32 1.78 -2.73
C PRO A 10 -4.67 1.16 -2.31
N VAL A 11 -5.34 1.73 -1.30
CA VAL A 11 -6.65 1.27 -0.81
C VAL A 11 -7.81 1.97 -1.52
N CYS A 12 -7.86 3.31 -1.43
CA CYS A 12 -8.96 4.09 -1.98
C CYS A 12 -8.65 4.73 -3.35
N LYS A 13 -7.43 4.57 -3.87
CA LYS A 13 -6.94 5.16 -5.14
C LYS A 13 -6.94 6.69 -5.19
N MET A 14 -7.11 7.35 -4.03
CA MET A 14 -7.04 8.80 -3.90
C MET A 14 -5.65 9.33 -4.27
N GLU A 15 -5.60 10.44 -5.00
CA GLU A 15 -4.35 11.13 -5.33
C GLU A 15 -3.74 11.76 -4.07
N LEU A 16 -2.46 11.46 -3.83
CA LEU A 16 -1.66 12.01 -2.75
C LEU A 16 -0.85 13.18 -3.29
N GLU A 17 -0.99 14.32 -2.64
CA GLU A 17 -0.32 15.55 -3.04
C GLU A 17 1.17 15.49 -2.69
N LYS A 18 2.03 15.81 -3.65
CA LYS A 18 3.47 15.81 -3.42
C LYS A 18 3.82 16.92 -2.41
N GLY A 19 4.52 16.56 -1.33
CA GLY A 19 4.93 17.50 -0.28
C GLY A 19 4.05 17.53 0.98
N LYS A 20 2.94 16.78 1.00
CA LYS A 20 2.20 16.51 2.24
C LYS A 20 2.78 15.31 2.99
N VAL A 21 2.69 15.35 4.32
CA VAL A 21 3.02 14.22 5.19
C VAL A 21 1.85 13.26 5.19
N TYR A 22 2.05 12.09 4.59
CA TYR A 22 1.08 11.00 4.58
C TYR A 22 1.59 9.84 5.43
N PRO A 23 0.69 9.09 6.09
CA PRO A 23 1.07 7.84 6.73
C PRO A 23 1.64 6.88 5.69
N GLU A 24 2.85 6.39 5.94
CA GLU A 24 3.55 5.39 5.12
C GLU A 24 3.60 4.05 5.87
N ASP A 25 3.47 2.94 5.14
CA ASP A 25 3.64 1.58 5.66
C ASP A 25 4.01 0.63 4.53
N ALA A 26 4.91 -0.33 4.80
CA ALA A 26 5.38 -1.30 3.82
C ALA A 26 5.83 -0.67 2.47
N GLY A 27 6.43 0.52 2.51
CA GLY A 27 6.90 1.25 1.32
C GLY A 27 5.79 1.89 0.46
N LYS A 28 4.56 2.01 0.98
CA LYS A 28 3.45 2.69 0.31
C LYS A 28 2.88 3.81 1.17
N LYS A 29 2.47 4.91 0.53
CA LYS A 29 1.78 6.03 1.19
C LYS A 29 0.27 5.85 1.15
N PHE A 30 -0.39 6.28 2.22
CA PHE A 30 -1.83 6.17 2.40
C PHE A 30 -2.42 7.55 2.66
N CYS A 31 -3.64 7.79 2.17
CA CYS A 31 -4.31 9.07 2.42
C CYS A 31 -4.69 9.27 3.90
N SER A 32 -4.79 8.17 4.68
CA SER A 32 -5.21 8.18 6.08
C SER A 32 -4.76 6.91 6.81
N GLU A 33 -4.71 6.95 8.14
CA GLU A 33 -4.37 5.79 8.97
C GLU A 33 -5.34 4.61 8.77
N ASN A 34 -6.62 4.89 8.49
CA ASN A 34 -7.60 3.84 8.22
C ASN A 34 -7.23 3.02 6.96
N CYS A 35 -6.81 3.69 5.88
CA CYS A 35 -6.35 3.00 4.68
C CYS A 35 -5.07 2.19 4.94
N LYS A 36 -4.15 2.72 5.76
CA LYS A 36 -2.96 2.00 6.19
C LYS A 36 -3.31 0.71 6.95
N GLN A 37 -4.24 0.78 7.90
CA GLN A 37 -4.72 -0.37 8.67
C GLN A 37 -5.38 -1.44 7.79
N GLU A 38 -6.27 -1.03 6.89
CA GLU A 38 -6.94 -1.94 5.95
C GLU A 38 -5.93 -2.66 5.03
N TYR A 39 -4.94 -1.93 4.52
CA TYR A 39 -3.88 -2.53 3.71
C TYR A 39 -3.04 -3.54 4.49
N LYS A 40 -2.72 -3.22 5.76
CA LYS A 40 -2.00 -4.13 6.66
C LYS A 40 -2.80 -5.42 6.90
N LYS A 41 -4.12 -5.32 7.13
CA LYS A 41 -4.99 -6.51 7.27
C LYS A 41 -4.98 -7.36 5.99
N GLN A 42 -5.07 -6.74 4.82
CA GLN A 42 -5.01 -7.44 3.53
C GLN A 42 -3.64 -8.11 3.30
N LEU A 43 -2.54 -7.46 3.69
CA LEU A 43 -1.20 -8.04 3.61
C LEU A 43 -1.04 -9.26 4.52
N ILE A 44 -1.51 -9.17 5.77
CA ILE A 44 -1.48 -10.27 6.72
C ILE A 44 -2.35 -11.42 6.21
N GLN A 45 -3.56 -11.13 5.71
CA GLN A 45 -4.41 -12.15 5.11
C GLN A 45 -3.78 -12.77 3.87
N ARG A 46 -3.10 -12.00 3.02
CA ARG A 46 -2.41 -12.54 1.83
C ARG A 46 -1.19 -13.41 2.22
N GLN A 47 -0.44 -13.03 3.25
CA GLN A 47 0.62 -13.89 3.81
C GLN A 47 0.05 -15.17 4.40
N LEU A 48 -1.08 -15.10 5.12
CA LEU A 48 -1.76 -16.28 5.68
C LEU A 48 -2.40 -17.16 4.59
N HIS A 49 -2.85 -16.57 3.48
CA HIS A 49 -3.41 -17.29 2.32
C HIS A 49 -2.36 -17.88 1.39
N HIS A 50 -1.07 -17.64 1.64
CA HIS A 50 0.00 -18.46 1.09
C HIS A 50 0.40 -19.50 2.16
N PRO A 51 -0.35 -20.61 2.31
CA PRO A 51 0.27 -21.80 2.91
C PRO A 51 1.48 -22.11 2.04
N GLY A 52 2.64 -22.37 2.65
CA GLY A 52 3.91 -22.60 1.96
C GLY A 52 3.77 -23.48 0.71
N GLY A 53 3.63 -22.84 -0.45
CA GLY A 53 3.73 -23.48 -1.75
C GLY A 53 5.21 -23.70 -2.00
N GLY A 54 5.71 -24.83 -1.53
CA GLY A 54 6.97 -25.39 -1.99
C GLY A 54 6.94 -25.45 -3.52
N CYS A 55 7.81 -24.66 -4.15
CA CYS A 55 8.13 -24.80 -5.56
C CYS A 55 9.60 -24.42 -5.72
N CYS A 56 10.45 -25.32 -5.23
CA CYS A 56 11.77 -25.54 -5.82
C CYS A 56 11.72 -26.95 -6.39
N HIS A 57 11.64 -27.01 -7.73
CA HIS A 57 11.84 -28.20 -8.54
C HIS A 57 13.28 -28.68 -8.39
#